data_AF-A0A0D0B592-F1
#
_entry.id   AF-A0A0D0B592-F1
#
_cell.length_a   1.000
_cell.length_b   1.000
_cell.length_c   1.000
_cell.angle_alpha   90.00
_cell.angle_beta   90.00
_cell.angle_gamma   90.00
#
_symmetry.space_group_name_H-M   'P 1'
#
loop_
_entity.id
_entity.type
_entity.pdbx_description
1 polymer ?
#
loop_
_entity_poly.entity_id
_entity_poly.type
_entity_poly.pdbx_seq_one_letter_code
_entity_poly.pdbx_strand_id
1 'polypeptide(L)' 'MGRARGKGAHTQTSSKTIQRESRIQEALAGVQGGVYKSYRAAAKAHQVSFQTLHDRATGRHQVLPGSANC' A
#
# COMPACT_ATOMS: atom_id res chain seq x y z
N MET A 1 41.79 -0.94 16.67
CA MET A 1 40.84 -0.79 17.80
C MET A 1 39.63 0.02 17.31
N GLY A 2 38.39 -0.42 17.63
CA GLY A 2 37.08 0.23 17.33
C GLY A 2 36.47 -0.16 15.97
N ARG A 3 35.57 -1.15 15.80
CA ARG A 3 34.18 -1.39 16.28
C ARG A 3 33.19 -0.23 16.01
N ALA A 4 32.29 -0.40 15.03
CA ALA A 4 30.84 -0.65 15.28
C ALA A 4 29.99 -0.61 14.00
N ARG A 5 29.10 -1.60 13.91
CA ARG A 5 28.04 -1.83 12.92
C ARG A 5 26.93 -0.78 13.09
N GLY A 6 26.28 -0.36 12.00
CA GLY A 6 25.15 0.57 12.10
C GLY A 6 24.39 0.90 10.81
N LYS A 7 24.02 -0.08 9.98
CA LYS A 7 22.97 0.10 8.95
C LYS A 7 22.09 -1.14 8.89
N GLY A 8 21.24 -1.28 9.90
CA GLY A 8 20.23 -2.33 10.00
C GLY A 8 18.91 -1.74 10.45
N ALA A 9 18.40 -0.74 9.73
CA ALA A 9 17.16 -0.04 10.05
C ALA A 9 16.15 -0.15 8.91
N HIS A 10 15.95 -1.35 8.33
CA HIS A 10 14.95 -1.54 7.26
C HIS A 10 14.40 -2.98 7.17
N THR A 11 14.23 -3.70 8.28
CA THR A 11 13.73 -5.10 8.22
C THR A 11 12.58 -5.45 9.15
N GLN A 12 12.10 -4.54 10.01
CA GLN A 12 10.88 -4.78 10.81
C GLN A 12 9.61 -4.12 10.26
N THR A 13 9.75 -3.10 9.38
CA THR A 13 8.60 -2.47 8.72
C THR A 13 8.01 -3.37 7.62
N SER A 14 8.74 -4.40 7.18
CA SER A 14 8.40 -5.18 5.99
C SER A 14 7.15 -6.05 6.18
N SER A 15 7.04 -6.83 7.26
CA SER A 15 5.95 -7.82 7.39
C SER A 15 4.56 -7.19 7.57
N LYS A 16 4.44 -6.14 8.39
CA LYS A 16 3.16 -5.42 8.58
C LYS A 16 2.75 -4.65 7.33
N THR A 17 3.72 -4.13 6.57
CA THR A 17 3.47 -3.43 5.31
C THR A 17 3.02 -4.41 4.24
N ILE A 18 3.69 -5.56 4.10
CA ILE A 18 3.30 -6.62 3.15
C ILE A 18 1.86 -7.11 3.43
N GLN A 19 1.52 -7.38 4.69
CA GLN A 19 0.16 -7.79 5.05
C GLN A 19 -0.88 -6.71 4.73
N ARG A 20 -0.54 -5.45 4.97
CA ARG A 20 -1.42 -4.32 4.62
C ARG A 20 -1.60 -4.21 3.11
N GLU A 21 -0.53 -4.35 2.33
CA GLU A 21 -0.59 -4.31 0.87
C GLU A 21 -1.40 -5.47 0.28
N SER A 22 -1.24 -6.69 0.82
CA SER A 22 -2.07 -7.84 0.43
C SER A 22 -3.56 -7.54 0.60
N ARG A 23 -3.96 -7.00 1.76
CA ARG A 23 -5.37 -6.63 2.02
C ARG A 23 -5.89 -5.54 1.08
N ILE A 24 -5.04 -4.59 0.70
CA ILE A 24 -5.39 -3.53 -0.26
C ILE A 24 -5.62 -4.14 -1.65
N GLN A 25 -4.73 -5.04 -2.09
CA GLN A 25 -4.86 -5.70 -3.38
C GLN A 25 -6.10 -6.60 -3.45
N GLU A 26 -6.35 -7.39 -2.41
CA GLU A 26 -7.56 -8.23 -2.32
C GLU A 26 -8.85 -7.39 -2.34
N ALA A 27 -8.87 -6.27 -1.60
CA ALA A 27 -10.00 -5.35 -1.60
C ALA A 27 -10.25 -4.72 -2.99
N LEU A 28 -9.18 -4.31 -3.69
CA LEU A 28 -9.29 -3.77 -5.05
C LEU A 28 -9.77 -4.82 -6.05
N ALA A 29 -9.22 -6.04 -5.98
CA ALA A 29 -9.62 -7.15 -6.82
C ALA A 29 -11.10 -7.52 -6.60
N GLY A 30 -11.58 -7.51 -5.34
CA GLY A 30 -12.99 -7.75 -5.03
C GLY A 30 -13.93 -6.67 -5.57
N VAL A 31 -13.49 -5.41 -5.63
CA VAL A 31 -14.29 -4.35 -6.28
C VAL A 31 -14.31 -4.54 -7.80
N GLN A 32 -13.16 -4.83 -8.41
CA GLN A 32 -13.07 -5.05 -9.87
C GLN A 32 -13.83 -6.31 -10.31
N GLY A 33 -13.80 -7.37 -9.50
CA GLY A 33 -14.55 -8.62 -9.76
C GLY A 33 -16.03 -8.57 -9.40
N GLY A 34 -16.55 -7.42 -8.94
CA GLY A 34 -17.97 -7.26 -8.61
C GLY A 34 -18.42 -7.87 -7.27
N VAL A 35 -17.49 -8.38 -6.45
CA VAL A 35 -17.77 -8.90 -5.10
C VAL A 35 -18.24 -7.77 -4.17
N TYR A 36 -17.65 -6.59 -4.32
CA TYR A 36 -18.01 -5.40 -3.54
C TYR A 36 -18.61 -4.31 -4.43
N LYS A 37 -19.77 -3.79 -4.03
CA LYS A 37 -20.51 -2.74 -4.76
C LYS A 37 -19.80 -1.39 -4.82
N SER A 38 -18.81 -1.16 -3.95
CA SER A 38 -18.02 0.08 -3.91
C SER A 38 -16.70 -0.11 -3.15
N TYR A 39 -15.72 0.75 -3.41
CA TYR A 39 -14.46 0.80 -2.66
C TYR A 39 -14.67 0.99 -1.15
N ARG A 40 -15.76 1.65 -0.74
CA ARG A 40 -16.10 1.86 0.68
C ARG A 40 -16.55 0.56 1.36
N ALA A 41 -17.26 -0.31 0.65
CA ALA A 41 -17.63 -1.63 1.15
C ALA A 41 -16.39 -2.53 1.29
N ALA A 42 -15.54 -2.56 0.26
CA ALA A 42 -14.28 -3.31 0.29
C ALA A 42 -13.32 -2.82 1.39
N ALA A 43 -13.22 -1.49 1.58
CA ALA A 43 -12.46 -0.87 2.67
C ALA A 43 -12.88 -1.41 4.04
N LYS A 44 -14.19 -1.45 4.30
CA LYS A 44 -14.73 -1.93 5.57
C LYS A 44 -14.50 -3.43 5.76
N ALA A 45 -14.66 -4.22 4.70
CA ALA A 45 -14.47 -5.67 4.75
C ALA A 45 -13.02 -6.07 5.04
N HIS A 46 -12.04 -5.40 4.42
CA HIS A 46 -10.61 -5.71 4.55
C HIS A 46 -9.89 -4.87 5.62
N GLN A 47 -10.63 -4.08 6.41
CA GLN A 47 -10.10 -3.16 7.44
C GLN A 47 -9.00 -2.23 6.91
N VAL A 48 -9.21 -1.68 5.72
CA VAL A 48 -8.30 -0.73 5.06
C VAL A 48 -9.02 0.60 4.83
N SER A 49 -8.26 1.69 4.83
CA SER A 49 -8.82 3.03 4.65
C SER A 49 -9.37 3.20 3.22
N PHE A 50 -10.58 3.74 3.09
CA PHE A 50 -11.18 4.07 1.79
C PHE A 50 -10.24 4.94 0.94
N GLN A 51 -9.63 5.95 1.57
CA GLN A 51 -8.67 6.85 0.94
C GLN A 51 -7.51 6.07 0.29
N THR A 52 -6.98 5.05 0.98
CA THR A 52 -5.89 4.21 0.44
C THR A 52 -6.32 3.42 -0.80
N LEU A 53 -7.53 2.83 -0.79
CA LEU A 53 -8.06 2.15 -1.97
C LEU A 53 -8.31 3.12 -3.12
N HIS A 54 -8.87 4.29 -2.82
CA HIS A 54 -9.15 5.33 -3.80
C HIS A 54 -7.86 5.90 -4.43
N ASP A 55 -6.84 6.21 -3.64
CA ASP A 55 -5.54 6.69 -4.14
C ASP A 55 -4.78 5.63 -4.96
N ARG A 56 -4.91 4.34 -4.60
CA ARG A 56 -4.38 3.22 -5.41
C ARG A 56 -5.17 3.04 -6.71
N ALA A 57 -6.49 3.11 -6.67
CA ALA A 57 -7.35 2.97 -7.85
C ALA A 57 -7.21 4.15 -8.83
N THR A 58 -7.02 5.37 -8.31
CA THR A 58 -6.82 6.59 -9.13
C THR A 58 -5.37 6.81 -9.56
N GLY A 59 -4.44 5.93 -9.15
CA GLY A 59 -3.02 6.04 -9.48
C GLY A 59 -2.29 7.21 -8.78
N ARG A 60 -2.96 7.95 -7.89
CA ARG A 60 -2.38 9.07 -7.12
C ARG A 60 -1.23 8.67 -6.21
N HIS A 61 -1.07 7.39 -5.91
CA HIS A 61 0.11 6.88 -5.20
C HIS A 61 1.42 6.99 -6.02
N GLN A 62 1.38 7.38 -7.31
CA GLN A 62 2.55 7.40 -8.19
C GLN A 62 3.13 8.79 -8.50
N VAL A 63 2.68 9.87 -7.85
CA VAL A 63 3.21 11.22 -8.16
C VAL A 63 4.16 11.75 -7.10
N LEU A 64 5.41 11.28 -7.16
CA LEU A 64 6.53 12.21 -7.28
C LEU A 64 7.05 12.12 -8.73
N PRO A 65 6.52 12.90 -9.68
CA PRO A 65 7.19 13.13 -10.95
C PRO A 65 8.32 14.13 -10.67
N GLY A 66 9.42 13.63 -10.09
CA GLY A 66 10.65 14.38 -9.83
C GLY A 66 11.87 13.75 -10.51
N SER A 67 11.66 12.89 -11.50
CA SER A 67 12.74 12.34 -12.33
C SER A 67 12.28 12.30 -13.79
N ALA A 68 11.97 13.48 -14.32
CA ALA A 68 12.03 13.74 -15.74
C ALA A 68 13.16 14.76 -15.95
N ASN A 69 14.20 14.35 -16.68
CA ASN A 69 15.27 15.15 -17.29
C ASN A 69 15.98 16.23 -16.44
N CYS A 70 17.22 15.92 -16.06
CA CYS A 70 18.37 16.79 -16.32
C CYS A 70 19.59 15.92 -16.63
#